data_AF-A0A1Q7FDN9-F1
#
_entry.id   AF-A0A1Q7FDN9-F1
#
_cell.length_a   1.000
_cell.length_b   1.000
_cell.length_c   1.000
_cell.angle_alpha   90.00
_cell.angle_beta   90.00
_cell.angle_gamma   90.00
#
_symmetry.space_group_name_H-M   'P 1'
#
loop_
_entity.id
_entity.type
_entity.pdbx_description
1 polymer ?
#
loop_
_entity_poly.entity_id
_entity_poly.type
_entity_poly.pdbx_seq_one_letter_code
_entity_poly.pdbx_strand_id
1 'polypeptide(L)'
;MGAKLRMVGVRVKQGNPQYGNGDFEVHGDEGTILQFSDSQEDIEVMPLRIVSVGEETGRGSFLCLAADRAGRALVLTVDNSLASSDQLNAGAMIECVPSRIFGSSIVLSKDDSYIRVTDDDVSFPKLSKFEKKIKDIQVSQDPCIIEAIVLQAPETADVNTKTGETVPVTSTLLGDDTGEIRLVGWRNQSAGVNKLNVGDRVRLAGATAGVGREGSAELTLRPYSSVTRLS
;
A
#
# COMPACT_ATOMS: atom_id res chain seq x y z
N MET A 1 -24.70 -4.32 -20.57
CA MET A 1 -25.06 -3.47 -19.42
C MET A 1 -25.06 -2.03 -19.90
N GLY A 2 -26.13 -1.29 -19.65
CA GLY A 2 -26.19 0.15 -19.91
C GLY A 2 -26.78 0.82 -18.68
N ALA A 3 -26.10 1.84 -18.17
CA ALA A 3 -26.59 2.58 -17.00
C ALA A 3 -27.80 3.43 -17.38
N LYS A 4 -28.85 3.43 -16.55
CA LYS A 4 -30.00 4.32 -16.74
C LYS A 4 -29.73 5.70 -16.15
N LEU A 5 -29.41 6.64 -17.03
CA LEU A 5 -29.26 8.06 -16.72
C LEU A 5 -30.59 8.81 -16.89
N ARG A 6 -31.03 9.50 -15.83
CA ARG A 6 -32.13 10.45 -15.85
C ARG A 6 -31.56 11.86 -15.74
N MET A 7 -31.85 12.70 -16.73
CA MET A 7 -31.41 14.10 -16.77
C MET A 7 -32.60 15.02 -16.50
N VAL A 8 -32.44 15.95 -15.57
CA VAL A 8 -33.48 16.93 -15.17
C VAL A 8 -32.92 18.34 -15.40
N GLY A 9 -33.72 19.22 -16.00
CA GLY A 9 -33.31 20.60 -16.29
C GLY A 9 -32.52 20.79 -17.59
N VAL A 10 -32.46 19.78 -18.47
CA VAL A 10 -31.75 19.87 -19.76
C VAL A 10 -32.59 20.48 -20.87
N ARG A 11 -31.93 21.09 -21.86
CA ARG A 11 -32.56 21.57 -23.10
C ARG A 11 -31.98 20.85 -24.31
N VAL A 12 -32.85 20.48 -25.25
CA VAL A 12 -32.44 19.89 -26.52
C VAL A 12 -32.36 21.01 -27.56
N LYS A 13 -31.24 21.12 -28.26
CA LYS A 13 -31.01 22.08 -29.35
C LYS A 13 -30.45 21.36 -30.57
N GLN A 14 -30.70 21.90 -31.74
CA GLN A 14 -30.04 21.39 -32.95
C GLN A 14 -28.56 21.80 -32.92
N GLY A 15 -27.67 20.83 -33.07
CA GLY A 15 -26.22 21.03 -33.10
C GLY A 15 -25.81 21.92 -34.27
N ASN A 16 -24.73 22.67 -34.09
CA ASN A 16 -24.26 23.60 -35.12
C ASN A 16 -23.71 22.79 -36.32
N PRO A 17 -24.28 22.92 -37.54
CA PRO A 17 -23.83 22.17 -38.72
C PRO A 17 -22.38 22.45 -39.12
N GLN A 18 -21.80 23.54 -38.61
CA GLN A 18 -20.40 23.90 -38.87
C GLN A 18 -19.40 23.05 -38.06
N TYR A 19 -19.83 22.43 -36.97
CA TYR A 19 -18.99 21.65 -36.04
C TYR A 19 -19.51 20.22 -35.80
N GLY A 20 -20.55 19.79 -36.51
CA GLY A 20 -21.17 18.47 -36.36
C GLY A 20 -22.20 18.20 -37.45
N ASN A 21 -22.90 17.07 -37.33
CA ASN A 21 -23.85 16.61 -38.35
C ASN A 21 -25.22 17.31 -38.31
N GLY A 22 -25.41 18.31 -37.44
CA GLY A 22 -26.69 19.03 -37.30
C GLY A 22 -27.77 18.25 -36.55
N ASP A 23 -27.38 17.18 -35.85
CA ASP A 23 -28.24 16.37 -34.99
C ASP A 23 -28.58 17.09 -33.67
N PHE A 24 -29.59 16.59 -32.95
CA PHE A 24 -29.98 17.18 -31.67
C PHE A 24 -28.96 16.89 -30.56
N GLU A 25 -28.55 17.94 -29.86
CA GLU A 25 -27.64 17.93 -28.72
C GLU A 25 -28.38 18.31 -27.43
N VAL A 26 -27.94 17.71 -26.32
CA VAL A 26 -28.49 17.98 -24.98
C VAL A 26 -27.56 18.96 -24.26
N HIS A 27 -28.07 20.12 -23.90
CA HIS A 27 -27.34 21.16 -23.17
C HIS A 27 -27.84 21.25 -21.73
N GLY A 28 -26.91 21.39 -20.79
CA GLY A 28 -27.20 21.74 -19.40
C GLY A 28 -26.87 23.21 -19.10
N ASP A 29 -27.48 23.71 -18.03
CA ASP A 29 -27.14 24.96 -17.34
C ASP A 29 -26.86 24.69 -15.85
N GLU A 30 -26.68 25.73 -15.05
CA GLU A 30 -26.41 25.61 -13.60
C GLU A 30 -27.51 24.84 -12.83
N GLY A 31 -28.72 24.71 -13.38
CA GLY A 31 -29.83 23.96 -12.78
C GLY A 31 -29.93 22.50 -13.25
N THR A 32 -29.00 22.01 -14.06
CA THR A 32 -29.06 20.65 -14.61
C THR A 32 -28.61 19.59 -13.60
N ILE A 33 -29.45 18.58 -13.40
CA ILE A 33 -29.21 17.47 -12.47
C ILE A 33 -29.16 16.14 -13.24
N LEU A 34 -28.13 15.34 -12.99
CA LEU A 34 -27.97 13.99 -13.51
C LEU A 34 -28.24 12.99 -12.38
N GLN A 35 -29.20 12.09 -12.57
CA GLN A 35 -29.59 11.06 -11.62
C GLN A 35 -29.34 9.69 -12.25
N PHE A 36 -28.58 8.83 -11.56
CA PHE A 36 -28.33 7.46 -11.99
C PHE A 36 -29.26 6.52 -11.22
N SER A 37 -29.96 5.64 -11.94
CA SER A 37 -31.08 4.85 -11.38
C SER A 37 -30.65 3.53 -10.73
N ASP A 38 -29.37 3.17 -10.79
CA ASP A 38 -28.86 1.83 -10.46
C ASP A 38 -27.76 1.90 -9.38
N SER A 39 -28.04 2.46 -8.20
CA SER A 39 -27.09 2.43 -7.07
C SER A 39 -27.70 1.87 -5.80
N GLN A 40 -28.20 0.63 -5.86
CA GLN A 40 -27.73 -0.30 -4.84
C GLN A 40 -26.33 -0.67 -5.31
N GLU A 41 -25.32 0.06 -4.85
CA GLU A 41 -23.94 -0.39 -5.04
C GLU A 41 -23.86 -1.74 -4.32
N ASP A 42 -23.65 -2.81 -5.07
CA ASP A 42 -23.23 -4.07 -4.49
C ASP A 42 -21.98 -3.76 -3.69
N ILE A 43 -22.09 -3.76 -2.35
CA ILE A 43 -20.97 -3.51 -1.46
C ILE A 43 -19.94 -4.63 -1.72
N GLU A 44 -18.88 -4.30 -2.45
CA GLU A 44 -17.84 -5.26 -2.78
C GLU A 44 -16.96 -5.50 -1.55
N VAL A 45 -17.25 -6.60 -0.84
CA VAL A 45 -16.43 -7.07 0.28
C VAL A 45 -15.19 -7.74 -0.28
N MET A 46 -14.02 -7.24 0.12
CA MET A 46 -12.72 -7.73 -0.31
C MET A 46 -12.05 -8.55 0.80
N PRO A 47 -11.99 -9.88 0.68
CA PRO A 47 -11.16 -10.71 1.54
C PRO A 47 -9.68 -10.56 1.16
N LEU A 48 -8.81 -10.31 2.15
CA LEU A 48 -7.38 -10.06 1.98
C LEU A 48 -6.58 -10.67 3.14
N ARG A 49 -5.34 -11.08 2.87
CA ARG A 49 -4.38 -11.48 3.92
C ARG A 49 -3.40 -10.36 4.20
N ILE A 50 -3.28 -9.93 5.46
CA ILE A 50 -2.27 -8.95 5.86
C ILE A 50 -0.88 -9.56 5.72
N VAL A 51 0.01 -8.86 5.02
CA VAL A 51 1.43 -9.23 4.84
C VAL A 51 2.31 -8.47 5.83
N SER A 52 2.09 -7.17 5.96
CA SER A 52 2.78 -6.31 6.93
C SER A 52 1.91 -5.14 7.34
N VAL A 53 2.15 -4.64 8.54
CA VAL A 53 1.49 -3.45 9.09
C VAL A 53 2.59 -2.41 9.35
N GLY A 54 2.48 -1.28 8.69
CA GLY A 54 3.40 -0.16 8.83
C GLY A 54 3.05 0.72 10.02
N GLU A 55 3.92 1.72 10.25
CA GLU A 55 3.71 2.73 11.29
C GLU A 55 2.58 3.70 10.90
N GLU A 56 2.04 4.38 11.90
CA GLU A 56 1.09 5.46 11.67
C GLU A 56 1.71 6.59 10.83
N THR A 57 0.92 7.14 9.92
CA THR A 57 1.35 8.22 9.00
C THR A 57 1.36 9.60 9.66
N GLY A 58 0.92 9.71 10.92
CA GLY A 58 0.68 10.98 11.60
C GLY A 58 -0.56 11.74 11.11
N ARG A 59 -1.39 11.13 10.27
CA ARG A 59 -2.65 11.71 9.73
C ARG A 59 -3.90 10.94 10.17
N GLY A 60 -3.84 10.23 11.29
CA GLY A 60 -4.94 9.38 11.77
C GLY A 60 -5.19 8.14 10.90
N SER A 61 -4.17 7.69 10.18
CA SER A 61 -4.20 6.45 9.39
C SER A 61 -2.83 5.79 9.38
N PHE A 62 -2.82 4.50 9.06
CA PHE A 62 -1.62 3.70 8.87
C PHE A 62 -1.70 2.94 7.55
N LEU A 63 -0.56 2.46 7.05
CA LEU A 63 -0.53 1.66 5.83
C LEU A 63 -0.27 0.20 6.15
N CYS A 64 -0.97 -0.68 5.46
CA CYS A 64 -0.70 -2.12 5.46
C CYS A 64 -0.35 -2.58 4.05
N LEU A 65 0.43 -3.65 3.97
CA LEU A 65 0.54 -4.47 2.79
C LEU A 65 -0.38 -5.67 2.97
N ALA A 66 -1.21 -5.99 1.99
CA ALA A 66 -2.06 -7.16 1.97
C ALA A 66 -1.91 -7.92 0.65
N ALA A 67 -2.40 -9.15 0.63
CA ALA A 67 -2.42 -10.01 -0.55
C ALA A 67 -3.84 -10.48 -0.84
N ASP A 68 -4.23 -10.42 -2.11
CA ASP A 68 -5.46 -11.05 -2.58
C ASP A 68 -5.30 -12.56 -2.80
N ARG A 69 -6.35 -13.22 -3.27
CA ARG A 69 -6.35 -14.67 -3.54
C ARG A 69 -5.33 -15.09 -4.60
N ALA A 70 -5.09 -14.25 -5.60
CA ALA A 70 -4.05 -14.47 -6.62
C ALA A 70 -2.63 -14.22 -6.05
N GLY A 71 -2.55 -13.60 -4.87
CA GLY A 71 -1.34 -13.15 -4.21
C GLY A 71 -0.70 -11.95 -4.87
N ARG A 72 -1.51 -11.10 -5.49
CA ARG A 72 -1.10 -9.74 -5.84
C ARG A 72 -1.02 -8.93 -4.56
N ALA A 73 0.07 -8.18 -4.42
CA ALA A 73 0.26 -7.29 -3.30
C ALA A 73 -0.56 -6.00 -3.48
N LEU A 74 -1.28 -5.62 -2.44
CA LEU A 74 -2.14 -4.45 -2.38
C LEU A 74 -1.74 -3.60 -1.17
N VAL A 75 -1.70 -2.29 -1.35
CA VAL A 75 -1.39 -1.34 -0.28
C VAL A 75 -2.70 -0.78 0.25
N LEU A 76 -2.96 -0.97 1.54
CA LEU A 76 -4.14 -0.46 2.21
C LEU A 76 -3.75 0.78 2.99
N THR A 77 -4.50 1.87 2.83
CA THR A 77 -4.49 3.00 3.75
C THR A 77 -5.71 2.86 4.66
N VAL A 78 -5.48 2.63 5.95
CA VAL A 78 -6.54 2.32 6.92
C VAL A 78 -6.66 3.48 7.91
N ASP A 79 -7.86 4.05 8.00
CA ASP A 79 -8.17 5.05 9.03
C ASP A 79 -8.17 4.42 10.43
N ASN A 80 -7.56 5.09 11.40
CA ASN A 80 -7.40 4.59 12.77
C ASN A 80 -8.74 4.37 13.50
N SER A 81 -9.82 5.00 13.03
CA SER A 81 -11.16 4.79 13.60
C SER A 81 -11.79 3.44 13.21
N LEU A 82 -11.28 2.80 12.16
CA LEU A 82 -11.76 1.49 11.69
C LEU A 82 -11.03 0.34 12.39
N ALA A 83 -9.71 0.47 12.57
CA ALA A 83 -8.87 -0.46 13.31
C ALA A 83 -7.59 0.27 13.76
N SER A 84 -6.97 -0.14 14.86
CA SER A 84 -5.61 0.28 15.17
C SER A 84 -4.57 -0.67 14.55
N SER A 85 -3.35 -0.17 14.31
CA SER A 85 -2.25 -1.00 13.81
C SER A 85 -1.98 -2.23 14.67
N ASP A 86 -2.14 -2.10 15.98
CA ASP A 86 -1.86 -3.17 16.96
C ASP A 86 -2.93 -4.28 16.98
N GLN A 87 -4.10 -4.02 16.38
CA GLN A 87 -5.17 -5.01 16.25
C GLN A 87 -4.99 -5.90 15.01
N LEU A 88 -4.18 -5.46 14.04
CA LEU A 88 -3.90 -6.21 12.82
C LEU A 88 -2.53 -6.88 12.93
N ASN A 89 -2.51 -8.18 12.68
CA ASN A 89 -1.29 -8.96 12.72
C ASN A 89 -0.90 -9.42 11.31
N ALA A 90 0.40 -9.48 11.05
CA ALA A 90 0.90 -10.14 9.85
C ALA A 90 0.37 -11.58 9.78
N GLY A 91 -0.17 -11.96 8.63
CA GLY A 91 -0.79 -13.25 8.37
C GLY A 91 -2.29 -13.31 8.63
N ALA A 92 -2.88 -12.33 9.32
CA ALA A 92 -4.32 -12.29 9.58
C ALA A 92 -5.13 -12.19 8.29
N MET A 93 -6.25 -12.90 8.24
CA MET A 93 -7.29 -12.68 7.23
C MET A 93 -8.17 -11.53 7.66
N ILE A 94 -8.49 -10.66 6.70
CA ILE A 94 -9.46 -9.60 6.86
C ILE A 94 -10.50 -9.66 5.76
N GLU A 95 -11.66 -9.11 6.05
CA GLU A 95 -12.61 -8.64 5.04
C GLU A 95 -12.75 -7.14 5.19
N CYS A 96 -12.70 -6.41 4.08
CA CYS A 96 -12.91 -4.98 4.08
C CYS A 96 -13.83 -4.51 2.97
N VAL A 97 -14.52 -3.41 3.21
CA VAL A 97 -15.25 -2.64 2.20
C VAL A 97 -14.44 -1.38 1.91
N PRO A 98 -13.90 -1.22 0.69
CA PRO A 98 -13.08 -0.06 0.35
C PRO A 98 -13.93 1.14 -0.04
N SER A 99 -13.53 2.34 0.38
CA SER A 99 -14.12 3.59 -0.12
C SER A 99 -13.48 4.07 -1.42
N ARG A 100 -12.26 3.61 -1.72
CA ARG A 100 -11.57 3.90 -2.97
C ARG A 100 -10.59 2.79 -3.34
N ILE A 101 -10.56 2.44 -4.62
CA ILE A 101 -9.55 1.56 -5.21
C ILE A 101 -8.89 2.30 -6.37
N PHE A 102 -7.55 2.35 -6.37
CA PHE A 102 -6.76 2.88 -7.48
C PHE A 102 -5.57 1.95 -7.76
N GLY A 103 -5.69 1.13 -8.81
CA GLY A 103 -4.68 0.13 -9.14
C GLY A 103 -4.50 -0.85 -7.97
N SER A 104 -3.29 -0.90 -7.41
CA SER A 104 -2.95 -1.72 -6.25
C SER A 104 -3.11 -1.00 -4.90
N SER A 105 -3.64 0.22 -4.89
CA SER A 105 -3.89 1.00 -3.67
C SER A 105 -5.37 0.95 -3.31
N ILE A 106 -5.64 0.68 -2.03
CA ILE A 106 -6.97 0.60 -1.44
C ILE A 106 -7.04 1.56 -0.27
N VAL A 107 -8.11 2.34 -0.19
CA VAL A 107 -8.37 3.25 0.93
C VAL A 107 -9.58 2.76 1.69
N LEU A 108 -9.42 2.64 3.02
CA LEU A 108 -10.47 2.36 3.97
C LEU A 108 -10.68 3.63 4.81
N SER A 109 -11.66 4.45 4.45
CA SER A 109 -11.96 5.71 5.15
C SER A 109 -13.06 5.53 6.18
N LYS A 110 -13.02 6.34 7.24
CA LYS A 110 -13.94 6.27 8.36
C LYS A 110 -15.43 6.10 8.01
N ASP A 111 -15.94 6.89 7.07
CA ASP A 111 -17.39 7.00 6.85
C ASP A 111 -17.96 5.95 5.87
N ASP A 112 -17.13 5.46 4.95
CA ASP A 112 -17.55 4.66 3.79
C ASP A 112 -16.80 3.32 3.70
N SER A 113 -16.24 2.86 4.82
CA SER A 113 -15.46 1.63 4.83
C SER A 113 -15.71 0.81 6.09
N TYR A 114 -15.39 -0.47 5.96
CA TYR A 114 -15.47 -1.44 7.04
C TYR A 114 -14.25 -2.34 6.96
N ILE A 115 -13.78 -2.81 8.11
CA ILE A 115 -12.75 -3.83 8.22
C ILE A 115 -13.09 -4.77 9.37
N ARG A 116 -12.92 -6.06 9.15
CA ARG A 116 -12.97 -7.07 10.22
C ARG A 116 -11.92 -8.13 10.01
N VAL A 117 -11.37 -8.62 11.11
CA VAL A 117 -10.56 -9.84 11.11
C VAL A 117 -11.50 -11.04 11.00
N THR A 118 -11.12 -12.03 10.22
CA THR A 118 -11.87 -13.26 9.99
C THR A 118 -11.00 -14.49 10.27
N ASP A 119 -11.63 -15.67 10.26
CA ASP A 119 -10.92 -16.93 10.33
C ASP A 119 -9.99 -17.12 9.12
N ASP A 120 -8.95 -17.94 9.32
CA ASP A 120 -7.97 -18.21 8.28
C ASP A 120 -8.61 -18.89 7.05
N ASP A 121 -8.26 -18.42 5.84
CA ASP A 121 -8.67 -19.02 4.56
C ASP A 121 -7.43 -19.54 3.83
N VAL A 122 -7.32 -20.87 3.76
CA VAL A 122 -6.20 -21.58 3.12
C VAL A 122 -6.11 -21.36 1.62
N SER A 123 -7.17 -20.85 0.99
CA SER A 123 -7.18 -20.51 -0.44
C SER A 123 -6.43 -19.21 -0.75
N PHE A 124 -6.04 -18.44 0.28
CA PHE A 124 -5.17 -17.28 0.16
C PHE A 124 -3.71 -17.66 0.39
N PRO A 125 -2.77 -17.01 -0.32
CA PRO A 125 -1.35 -17.28 -0.15
C PRO A 125 -0.89 -16.94 1.27
N LYS A 126 -0.08 -17.83 1.86
CA LYS A 126 0.59 -17.58 3.14
C LYS A 126 1.76 -16.60 2.98
N LEU A 127 2.25 -16.08 4.10
CA LEU A 127 3.40 -15.16 4.13
C LEU A 127 4.66 -15.74 3.47
N SER A 128 4.83 -17.06 3.52
CA SER A 128 5.94 -17.77 2.88
C SER A 128 6.03 -17.56 1.36
N LYS A 129 4.95 -17.11 0.69
CA LYS A 129 5.00 -16.69 -0.72
C LYS A 129 5.90 -15.47 -0.95
N PHE A 130 6.00 -14.59 0.04
CA PHE A 130 6.77 -13.36 -0.03
C PHE A 130 8.18 -13.53 0.55
N GLU A 131 8.46 -14.65 1.23
CA GLU A 131 9.76 -14.94 1.81
C GLU A 131 10.82 -15.18 0.74
N LYS A 132 11.97 -14.51 0.88
CA LYS A 132 13.13 -14.67 0.02
C LYS A 132 14.38 -14.81 0.87
N LYS A 133 15.35 -15.58 0.37
CA LYS A 133 16.74 -15.52 0.83
C LYS A 133 17.44 -14.35 0.17
N ILE A 134 18.48 -13.80 0.82
CA ILE A 134 19.19 -12.62 0.32
C ILE A 134 19.72 -12.83 -1.11
N LYS A 135 20.30 -13.99 -1.41
CA LYS A 135 20.82 -14.31 -2.75
C LYS A 135 19.75 -14.28 -3.87
N ASP A 136 18.48 -14.47 -3.53
CA ASP A 136 17.37 -14.57 -4.47
C ASP A 136 16.65 -13.22 -4.66
N ILE A 137 17.13 -12.17 -3.98
CA ILE A 137 16.59 -10.82 -4.11
C ILE A 137 17.02 -10.23 -5.45
N GLN A 138 16.02 -9.82 -6.23
CA GLN A 138 16.18 -9.14 -7.50
C GLN A 138 15.54 -7.76 -7.42
N VAL A 139 16.18 -6.78 -8.07
CA VAL A 139 15.67 -5.40 -8.15
C VAL A 139 14.28 -5.41 -8.77
N SER A 140 13.29 -5.02 -7.98
CA SER A 140 11.88 -5.04 -8.35
C SER A 140 11.08 -4.19 -7.36
N GLN A 141 9.90 -3.74 -7.79
CA GLN A 141 8.95 -3.08 -6.88
C GLN A 141 8.10 -4.09 -6.09
N ASP A 142 8.33 -5.38 -6.29
CA ASP A 142 7.61 -6.43 -5.58
C ASP A 142 8.09 -6.49 -4.13
N PRO A 143 7.17 -6.44 -3.15
CA PRO A 143 7.54 -6.54 -1.75
C PRO A 143 8.01 -7.96 -1.43
N CYS A 144 8.98 -8.05 -0.53
CA CYS A 144 9.48 -9.30 0.00
C CYS A 144 9.49 -9.31 1.53
N ILE A 145 9.59 -10.52 2.06
CA ILE A 145 9.88 -10.80 3.46
C ILE A 145 11.25 -11.45 3.53
N ILE A 146 12.09 -10.98 4.45
CA ILE A 146 13.40 -11.60 4.71
C ILE A 146 13.59 -11.77 6.21
N GLU A 147 14.34 -12.80 6.60
CA GLU A 147 14.86 -12.97 7.94
C GLU A 147 16.38 -12.91 7.87
N ALA A 148 16.98 -12.07 8.70
CA ALA A 148 18.41 -11.81 8.65
C ALA A 148 18.94 -11.38 10.02
N ILE A 149 20.26 -11.33 10.15
CA ILE A 149 20.99 -10.80 11.30
C ILE A 149 21.54 -9.43 10.94
N VAL A 150 21.46 -8.48 11.87
CA VAL A 150 22.11 -7.17 11.75
C VAL A 150 23.62 -7.33 11.92
N LEU A 151 24.38 -7.07 10.85
CA LEU A 151 25.84 -7.25 10.82
C LEU A 151 26.61 -5.97 11.17
N GLN A 152 26.01 -4.80 10.93
CA GLN A 152 26.63 -3.50 11.21
C GLN A 152 25.71 -2.61 12.02
N ALA A 153 26.28 -1.77 12.88
CA ALA A 153 25.49 -0.79 13.62
C ALA A 153 24.78 0.15 12.64
N PRO A 154 23.49 0.46 12.82
CA PRO A 154 22.80 1.42 11.97
C PRO A 154 23.49 2.78 11.97
N GLU A 155 23.59 3.39 10.80
CA GLU A 155 24.14 4.73 10.59
C GLU A 155 23.07 5.65 10.02
N THR A 156 22.84 6.79 10.68
CA THR A 156 21.89 7.81 10.24
C THR A 156 22.60 8.99 9.59
N ALA A 157 22.10 9.42 8.44
CA ALA A 157 22.54 10.61 7.73
C ALA A 157 21.36 11.47 7.29
N ASP A 158 21.57 12.79 7.21
CA ASP A 158 20.61 13.72 6.64
C ASP A 158 20.83 13.86 5.12
N VAL A 159 19.76 13.64 4.36
CA VAL A 159 19.79 13.65 2.90
C VAL A 159 18.90 14.74 2.35
N ASN A 160 19.47 15.62 1.53
CA ASN A 160 18.70 16.57 0.74
C ASN A 160 18.02 15.85 -0.43
N THR A 161 16.70 15.89 -0.44
CA THR A 161 15.86 15.33 -1.51
C THR A 161 15.82 16.26 -2.72
N LYS A 162 15.36 15.74 -3.86
CA LYS A 162 15.20 16.55 -5.08
C LYS A 162 14.20 17.71 -4.92
N THR A 163 13.31 17.61 -3.93
CA THR A 163 12.32 18.65 -3.59
C THR A 163 12.88 19.70 -2.62
N GLY A 164 14.16 19.64 -2.25
CA GLY A 164 14.81 20.59 -1.35
C GLY A 164 14.58 20.32 0.13
N GLU A 165 13.87 19.25 0.47
CA GLU A 165 13.64 18.84 1.86
C GLU A 165 14.83 18.00 2.37
N THR A 166 15.29 18.29 3.59
CA THR A 166 16.29 17.47 4.30
C THR A 166 15.58 16.39 5.12
N VAL A 167 15.96 15.13 4.92
CA VAL A 167 15.27 13.98 5.51
C VAL A 167 16.26 13.00 6.11
N PRO A 168 15.96 12.39 7.27
CA PRO A 168 16.82 11.40 7.87
C PRO A 168 16.74 10.09 7.10
N VAL A 169 17.89 9.45 6.90
CA VAL A 169 18.03 8.14 6.29
C VAL A 169 18.94 7.31 7.18
N THR A 170 18.44 6.16 7.65
CA THR A 170 19.26 5.21 8.39
C THR A 170 19.50 3.98 7.55
N SER A 171 20.74 3.52 7.50
CA SER A 171 21.09 2.27 6.84
C SER A 171 21.89 1.34 7.74
N THR A 172 21.76 0.03 7.49
CA THR A 172 22.54 -1.02 8.15
C THR A 172 22.81 -2.15 7.15
N LEU A 173 23.75 -3.04 7.48
CA LEU A 173 24.03 -4.25 6.73
C LEU A 173 23.35 -5.43 7.40
N LEU A 174 22.59 -6.20 6.62
CA LEU A 174 21.95 -7.44 7.05
C LEU A 174 22.62 -8.63 6.38
N GLY A 175 22.60 -9.79 7.04
CA GLY A 175 23.08 -11.04 6.46
C GLY A 175 22.26 -12.26 6.86
N ASP A 176 22.23 -13.24 5.96
CA ASP A 176 21.71 -14.58 6.18
C ASP A 176 22.77 -15.62 5.73
N ASP A 177 22.39 -16.89 5.69
CA ASP A 177 23.25 -17.99 5.23
C ASP A 177 23.58 -17.95 3.71
N THR A 178 23.01 -16.99 2.97
CA THR A 178 23.15 -16.88 1.52
C THR A 178 23.83 -15.61 1.04
N GLY A 179 23.96 -14.59 1.89
CA GLY A 179 24.69 -13.37 1.55
C GLY A 179 24.36 -12.19 2.47
N GLU A 180 24.73 -11.01 2.00
CA GLU A 180 24.55 -9.74 2.71
C GLU A 180 23.78 -8.75 1.83
N ILE A 181 22.96 -7.90 2.44
CA ILE A 181 22.26 -6.83 1.74
C ILE A 181 22.09 -5.60 2.64
N ARG A 182 22.20 -4.42 2.02
CA ARG A 182 21.96 -3.15 2.72
C ARG A 182 20.46 -2.96 2.96
N LEU A 183 20.09 -2.60 4.18
CA LEU A 183 18.75 -2.13 4.54
C LEU A 183 18.77 -0.61 4.67
N VAL A 184 17.74 0.05 4.14
CA VAL A 184 17.58 1.51 4.21
C VAL A 184 16.17 1.87 4.68
N GLY A 185 16.10 2.70 5.72
CA GLY A 185 14.87 3.33 6.22
C GLY A 185 14.91 4.84 6.00
N TRP A 186 13.90 5.39 5.33
CA TRP A 186 13.76 6.83 5.08
C TRP A 186 12.74 7.46 6.02
N ARG A 187 12.94 8.73 6.40
CA ARG A 187 11.95 9.52 7.16
C ARG A 187 11.57 8.79 8.46
N ASN A 188 10.29 8.52 8.69
CA ASN A 188 9.81 7.82 9.88
C ASN A 188 10.45 6.43 10.02
N GLN A 189 10.67 5.72 8.91
CA GLN A 189 11.30 4.39 8.91
C GLN A 189 12.77 4.44 9.35
N SER A 190 13.42 5.60 9.23
CA SER A 190 14.79 5.82 9.72
C SER A 190 14.88 5.53 11.23
N ALA A 191 13.90 6.01 12.00
CA ALA A 191 13.86 5.82 13.45
C ALA A 191 13.69 4.35 13.85
N GLY A 192 12.93 3.57 13.07
CA GLY A 192 12.77 2.12 13.28
C GLY A 192 14.07 1.36 13.05
N VAL A 193 14.78 1.64 11.96
CA VAL A 193 16.07 1.01 11.64
C VAL A 193 17.15 1.40 12.65
N ASN A 194 17.17 2.66 13.10
CA ASN A 194 18.19 3.15 14.04
C ASN A 194 18.12 2.49 15.43
N LYS A 195 17.00 1.84 15.77
CA LYS A 195 16.87 1.10 17.04
C LYS A 195 17.54 -0.28 17.00
N LEU A 196 17.89 -0.79 15.83
CA LEU A 196 18.47 -2.13 15.68
C LEU A 196 19.91 -2.17 16.22
N ASN A 197 20.30 -3.33 16.76
CA ASN A 197 21.66 -3.56 17.26
C ASN A 197 22.34 -4.69 16.47
N VAL A 198 23.67 -4.63 16.39
CA VAL A 198 24.47 -5.74 15.83
C VAL A 198 24.15 -7.04 16.57
N GLY A 199 23.88 -8.09 15.81
CA GLY A 199 23.46 -9.39 16.33
C GLY A 199 21.95 -9.57 16.47
N ASP A 200 21.14 -8.51 16.34
CA ASP A 200 19.68 -8.65 16.32
C ASP A 200 19.26 -9.56 15.16
N ARG A 201 18.50 -10.61 15.45
CA ARG A 201 17.77 -11.38 14.43
C ARG A 201 16.49 -10.63 14.13
N VAL A 202 16.27 -10.29 12.86
CA VAL A 202 15.12 -9.49 12.44
C VAL A 202 14.36 -10.17 11.32
N ARG A 203 13.04 -9.99 11.32
CA ARG A 203 12.15 -10.25 10.19
C ARG A 203 11.70 -8.91 9.61
N LEU A 204 12.05 -8.68 8.35
CA LEU A 204 11.54 -7.55 7.58
C LEU A 204 10.37 -8.04 6.73
N ALA A 205 9.26 -7.32 6.72
CA ALA A 205 8.16 -7.60 5.80
C ALA A 205 7.75 -6.36 5.02
N GLY A 206 7.47 -6.55 3.73
CA GLY A 206 7.05 -5.48 2.83
C GLY A 206 8.18 -4.60 2.33
N ALA A 207 9.44 -5.03 2.40
CA ALA A 207 10.57 -4.28 1.84
C ALA A 207 10.66 -4.49 0.33
N THR A 208 11.10 -3.48 -0.42
CA THR A 208 11.31 -3.59 -1.88
C THR A 208 12.78 -3.46 -2.22
N ALA A 209 13.24 -4.19 -3.24
CA ALA A 209 14.63 -4.16 -3.67
C ALA A 209 14.86 -3.11 -4.76
N GLY A 210 15.80 -2.20 -4.52
CA GLY A 210 16.21 -1.14 -5.44
C GLY A 210 17.70 -1.15 -5.70
N VAL A 211 18.15 -0.29 -6.62
CA VAL A 211 19.57 0.03 -6.78
C VAL A 211 19.87 1.23 -5.89
N GLY A 212 20.77 1.04 -4.93
CA GLY A 212 21.25 2.08 -4.04
C GLY A 212 22.13 3.11 -4.75
N ARG A 213 22.52 4.16 -4.01
CA ARG A 213 23.37 5.24 -4.55
C ARG A 213 24.72 4.76 -5.06
N GLU A 214 25.23 3.68 -4.48
CA GLU A 214 26.52 3.06 -4.81
C GLU A 214 26.40 2.01 -5.94
N GLY A 215 25.21 1.84 -6.52
CA GLY A 215 24.97 0.89 -7.62
C GLY A 215 24.74 -0.56 -7.18
N SER A 216 24.85 -0.86 -5.89
CA SER A 216 24.53 -2.18 -5.31
C SER A 216 23.03 -2.32 -5.01
N ALA A 217 22.55 -3.57 -4.96
CA ALA A 217 21.18 -3.85 -4.55
C ALA A 217 20.98 -3.53 -3.06
N GLU A 218 19.88 -2.87 -2.73
CA GLU A 218 19.49 -2.56 -1.35
C GLU A 218 18.00 -2.80 -1.13
N LEU A 219 17.64 -3.14 0.11
CA LEU A 219 16.27 -3.18 0.57
C LEU A 219 15.86 -1.84 1.14
N THR A 220 14.76 -1.29 0.62
CA THR A 220 14.16 -0.06 1.14
C THR A 220 12.87 -0.39 1.88
N LEU A 221 12.76 0.07 3.13
CA LEU A 221 11.50 0.07 3.86
C LEU A 221 10.54 1.09 3.27
N ARG A 222 9.29 0.68 3.13
CA ARG A 222 8.14 1.47 2.68
C ARG A 222 7.26 1.82 3.88
N PRO A 223 6.33 2.77 3.74
CA PRO A 223 5.45 3.15 4.85
C PRO A 223 4.58 2.00 5.38
N TYR A 224 4.35 0.94 4.59
CA TYR A 224 3.64 -0.27 4.99
C TYR A 224 4.56 -1.40 5.50
N SER A 225 5.88 -1.20 5.49
CA SER A 225 6.83 -2.23 5.92
C SER A 225 6.88 -2.35 7.44
N SER A 226 7.26 -3.53 7.92
CA SER A 226 7.46 -3.80 9.35
C SER A 226 8.82 -4.42 9.60
N VAL A 227 9.43 -4.05 10.74
CA VAL A 227 10.69 -4.63 11.25
C VAL A 227 10.42 -5.24 12.61
N THR A 228 10.55 -6.56 12.73
CA THR A 228 10.31 -7.29 13.99
C THR A 228 11.59 -7.97 14.44
N ARG A 229 11.98 -7.81 15.71
CA ARG A 229 13.08 -8.58 16.31
C ARG A 229 12.57 -9.98 16.67
N LEU A 230 13.33 -10.99 16.31
CA LEU A 230 13.07 -12.39 16.65
C LEU A 230 13.86 -12.70 17.92
N SER A 231 13.15 -13.20 18.94
CA SER A 231 13.73 -13.69 20.21
C SER A 231 14.47 -15.00 20.03
#